data_AF-B0E7L3-F1
#
_entry.id   AF-B0E7L3-F1
#
_cell.length_a   1.000
_cell.length_b   1.000
_cell.length_c   1.000
_cell.angle_alpha   90.00
_cell.angle_beta   90.00
_cell.angle_gamma   90.00
#
_symmetry.space_group_name_H-M   'P 1'
#
loop_
_entity.id
_entity.type
_entity.pdbx_description
1 polymer ?
#
loop_
_entity_poly.entity_id
_entity_poly.type
_entity_poly.pdbx_seq_one_letter_code
_entity_poly.pdbx_strand_id
1 'polypeptide(L)'
;MELINDYSKESIEEVEEKQIKRRKPRRKVISIDEIRMRKRHNRDSANHNDYGNEGFLLMIFYYLGCTLTLRKIKKEGKNQKLKIESIKYEDIEILSREVIEKDIEDSKLLNNSNEKTRTKRIMVNIIIDNTMLDILKNQFGFVFDQTVKKKPEKEFMPQRWILAHIKLEKDWTMKEIIEEGSKFYNNIKLFGKDKEVIQLSKDIVSKHIEKILQKTKSIDNTNESESYYLSV
;
A
#
# COMPACT_ATOMS: atom_id res chain seq x y z
N MET A 1 -78.08 0.96 0.24
CA MET A 1 -77.71 2.12 -0.59
C MET A 1 -77.00 3.09 0.34
N GLU A 2 -75.78 3.47 -0.03
CA GLU A 2 -75.10 4.73 0.34
C GLU A 2 -74.87 5.00 1.84
N LEU A 3 -73.64 4.81 2.30
CA LEU A 3 -72.53 5.77 2.34
C LEU A 3 -72.45 6.47 3.71
N ILE A 4 -71.43 6.02 4.43
CA ILE A 4 -70.81 6.60 5.61
C ILE A 4 -70.51 8.08 5.36
N ASN A 5 -70.89 8.93 6.31
CA ASN A 5 -70.12 10.11 6.67
C ASN A 5 -70.46 10.47 8.11
N ASP A 6 -69.67 9.93 9.02
CA ASP A 6 -69.75 10.22 10.44
C ASP A 6 -68.51 11.03 10.85
N TYR A 7 -68.75 11.91 11.82
CA TYR A 7 -67.80 12.74 12.58
C TYR A 7 -67.58 14.20 12.12
N SER A 8 -68.58 15.00 12.51
CA SER A 8 -68.45 16.09 13.48
C SER A 8 -67.03 16.52 13.90
N LYS A 9 -66.80 17.83 13.72
CA LYS A 9 -65.81 18.63 14.42
C LYS A 9 -65.95 18.48 15.94
N GLU A 10 -64.91 17.97 16.60
CA GLU A 10 -64.58 18.37 17.96
C GLU A 10 -63.07 18.63 18.07
N SER A 11 -62.78 19.80 18.64
CA SER A 11 -61.48 20.39 18.92
C SER A 11 -60.74 19.66 20.02
N ILE A 12 -59.48 19.31 19.80
CA ILE A 12 -58.51 19.10 20.87
C ILE A 12 -57.20 19.79 20.48
N GLU A 13 -56.84 20.76 21.32
CA GLU A 13 -55.62 21.55 21.45
C GLU A 13 -54.41 21.09 20.62
N GLU A 14 -54.05 21.89 19.61
CA GLU A 14 -52.70 21.89 19.05
C GLU A 14 -51.73 22.38 20.12
N VAL A 15 -51.04 21.44 20.76
CA VAL A 15 -49.80 21.70 21.47
C VAL A 15 -48.87 22.39 20.47
N GLU A 16 -48.55 23.67 20.70
CA GLU A 16 -47.49 24.39 19.99
C GLU A 16 -46.17 23.66 20.22
N GLU A 17 -45.86 22.65 19.39
CA GLU A 17 -44.51 22.18 19.21
C GLU A 17 -43.72 23.34 18.60
N LYS A 18 -43.03 24.09 19.46
CA LYS A 18 -41.94 24.99 19.10
C LYS A 18 -40.95 24.17 18.26
N GLN A 19 -41.10 24.23 16.94
CA GLN A 19 -40.10 23.78 16.00
C GLN A 19 -38.85 24.62 16.24
N ILE A 20 -37.92 24.09 17.05
CA ILE A 20 -36.57 24.58 17.14
C ILE A 20 -35.97 24.38 15.74
N LYS A 21 -36.03 25.42 14.92
CA LYS A 21 -35.30 25.49 13.64
C LYS A 21 -33.83 25.26 13.98
N ARG A 22 -33.34 24.04 13.79
CA ARG A 22 -31.91 23.70 13.90
C ARG A 22 -31.17 24.65 12.96
N ARG A 23 -30.48 25.65 13.52
CA ARG A 23 -29.58 26.52 12.77
C ARG A 23 -28.57 25.60 12.07
N LYS A 24 -28.64 25.51 10.73
CA LYS A 24 -27.60 24.83 9.95
C LYS A 24 -26.25 25.47 10.35
N PRO A 25 -25.25 24.68 10.78
CA PRO A 25 -23.97 25.24 11.20
C PRO A 25 -23.42 26.09 10.05
N ARG A 26 -23.07 27.36 10.35
CA ARG A 26 -22.37 28.23 9.39
C ARG A 26 -21.13 27.46 8.92
N ARG A 27 -21.07 27.14 7.62
CA ARG A 27 -19.87 26.53 7.03
C ARG A 27 -18.70 27.48 7.33
N LYS A 28 -17.69 27.00 8.07
CA LYS A 28 -16.46 27.77 8.27
C LYS A 28 -15.94 28.15 6.89
N VAL A 29 -15.64 29.43 6.67
CA VAL A 29 -14.96 29.88 5.46
C VAL A 29 -13.54 29.32 5.55
N ILE A 30 -13.25 28.30 4.75
CA ILE A 30 -11.94 27.64 4.70
C ILE A 30 -11.14 28.38 3.62
N SER A 31 -9.91 28.78 3.93
CA SER A 31 -9.06 29.47 2.95
C SER A 31 -8.63 28.55 1.81
N ILE A 32 -8.25 29.12 0.66
CA ILE A 32 -7.74 28.34 -0.49
C ILE A 32 -6.51 27.53 -0.08
N ASP A 33 -5.65 28.08 0.78
CA ASP A 33 -4.45 27.40 1.24
C ASP A 33 -4.74 26.28 2.25
N GLU A 34 -5.75 26.44 3.11
CA GLU A 34 -6.24 25.33 3.95
C GLU A 34 -6.80 24.19 3.09
N ILE A 35 -7.51 24.50 1.99
CA ILE A 35 -7.98 23.50 1.03
C ILE A 35 -6.80 22.78 0.36
N ARG A 36 -5.76 23.53 -0.06
CA ARG A 36 -4.55 22.96 -0.67
C ARG A 36 -3.79 22.06 0.31
N MET A 37 -3.62 22.49 1.56
CA MET A 37 -2.95 21.72 2.60
C MET A 37 -3.71 20.43 2.93
N ARG A 38 -5.04 20.49 3.09
CA ARG A 38 -5.87 19.29 3.27
C ARG A 38 -5.76 18.33 2.08
N LYS A 39 -5.79 18.83 0.85
CA LYS A 39 -5.60 18.01 -0.35
C LYS A 39 -4.22 17.34 -0.38
N ARG A 40 -3.15 18.04 0.03
CA ARG A 40 -1.80 17.47 0.13
C ARG A 40 -1.76 16.38 1.20
N HIS A 41 -2.24 16.66 2.40
CA HIS A 41 -2.25 15.70 3.51
C HIS A 41 -3.07 14.44 3.18
N ASN A 42 -4.24 14.60 2.55
CA ASN A 42 -5.07 13.48 2.10
C ASN A 42 -4.35 12.63 1.04
N ARG A 43 -3.59 13.26 0.13
CA ARG A 43 -2.78 12.52 -0.85
C ARG A 43 -1.65 11.76 -0.17
N ASP A 44 -0.96 12.38 0.78
CA ASP A 44 0.14 11.73 1.51
C ASP A 44 -0.37 10.56 2.34
N SER A 45 -1.52 10.71 3.01
CA SER A 45 -2.18 9.63 3.75
C SER A 45 -2.68 8.51 2.83
N ALA A 46 -3.29 8.84 1.69
CA ALA A 46 -3.72 7.82 0.74
C ALA A 46 -2.54 7.03 0.17
N ASN A 47 -1.43 7.72 -0.14
CA ASN A 47 -0.19 7.08 -0.55
C ASN A 47 0.36 6.21 0.58
N HIS A 48 0.38 6.71 1.82
CA HIS A 48 0.76 5.97 3.04
C HIS A 48 0.07 4.63 3.16
N ASN A 49 -1.25 4.64 3.06
CA ASN A 49 -2.03 3.42 3.19
C ASN A 49 -1.77 2.45 2.03
N ASP A 50 -1.59 2.96 0.81
CA ASP A 50 -1.31 2.14 -0.36
C ASP A 50 0.06 1.48 -0.33
N TYR A 51 1.10 2.24 -0.01
CA TYR A 51 2.45 1.71 0.05
C TYR A 51 2.66 0.87 1.32
N GLY A 52 1.97 1.20 2.41
CA GLY A 52 2.04 0.44 3.66
C GLY A 52 1.47 -0.97 3.50
N ASN A 53 0.29 -1.11 2.89
CA ASN A 53 -0.30 -2.43 2.67
C ASN A 53 0.58 -3.31 1.75
N GLU A 54 1.03 -2.77 0.61
CA GLU A 54 1.96 -3.48 -0.27
C GLU A 54 3.28 -3.84 0.44
N GLY A 55 3.84 -2.89 1.20
CA GLY A 55 5.07 -3.13 1.94
C GLY A 55 4.94 -4.24 2.97
N PHE A 56 3.78 -4.38 3.59
CA PHE A 56 3.52 -5.47 4.52
C PHE A 56 3.43 -6.82 3.80
N LEU A 57 2.79 -6.88 2.63
CA LEU A 57 2.77 -8.10 1.81
C LEU A 57 4.18 -8.50 1.39
N LEU A 58 4.98 -7.55 0.88
CA LEU A 58 6.38 -7.78 0.52
C LEU A 58 7.21 -8.25 1.73
N MET A 59 6.93 -7.72 2.92
CA MET A 59 7.57 -8.13 4.16
C MET A 59 7.30 -9.61 4.46
N ILE A 60 6.04 -10.06 4.34
CA ILE A 60 5.69 -11.48 4.52
C ILE A 60 6.45 -12.35 3.52
N PHE A 61 6.44 -12.00 2.23
CA PHE A 61 7.18 -12.76 1.21
C PHE A 61 8.68 -12.84 1.51
N TYR A 62 9.29 -11.73 1.92
CA TYR A 62 10.70 -11.72 2.32
C TYR A 62 10.98 -12.67 3.49
N TYR A 63 10.13 -12.67 4.53
CA TYR A 63 10.30 -13.55 5.68
C TYR A 63 10.07 -15.03 5.37
N LEU A 64 9.16 -15.32 4.44
CA LEU A 64 8.96 -16.66 3.87
C LEU A 64 10.16 -17.16 3.05
N GLY A 65 11.16 -16.32 2.78
CA GLY A 65 12.36 -16.70 2.04
C GLY A 65 12.29 -16.40 0.55
N CYS A 66 11.30 -15.60 0.11
CA CYS A 66 11.22 -15.20 -1.29
C CYS A 66 12.29 -14.17 -1.66
N THR A 67 12.70 -14.21 -2.93
CA THR A 67 13.49 -13.16 -3.56
C THR A 67 12.56 -12.16 -4.22
N LEU A 68 12.64 -10.90 -3.81
CA LEU A 68 11.88 -9.79 -4.36
C LEU A 68 12.74 -9.03 -5.37
N THR A 69 12.23 -8.81 -6.58
CA THR A 69 12.84 -7.91 -7.57
C THR A 69 11.96 -6.69 -7.76
N LEU A 70 12.50 -5.52 -7.44
CA LEU A 70 11.76 -4.25 -7.40
C LEU A 70 12.51 -3.21 -8.25
N ARG A 71 11.80 -2.38 -9.02
CA ARG A 71 12.38 -1.29 -9.83
C ARG A 71 12.02 0.08 -9.27
N LYS A 72 13.00 0.98 -9.18
CA LYS A 72 12.77 2.38 -8.86
C LYS A 72 12.19 3.12 -10.05
N ILE A 73 11.21 3.98 -9.79
CA ILE A 73 10.70 4.93 -10.78
C ILE A 73 11.62 6.16 -10.73
N LYS A 74 12.16 6.61 -11.87
CA LYS A 74 13.13 7.73 -11.97
C LYS A 74 12.61 9.12 -11.53
N LYS A 75 11.41 9.23 -10.99
CA LYS A 75 10.89 10.53 -10.52
C LYS A 75 11.44 10.80 -9.12
N GLU A 76 11.61 12.05 -8.72
CA GLU A 76 11.96 12.39 -7.33
C GLU A 76 10.70 12.48 -6.44
N GLY A 77 10.75 11.91 -5.23
CA GLY A 77 9.65 12.03 -4.25
C GLY A 77 9.73 11.05 -3.07
N LYS A 78 9.34 11.51 -1.87
CA LYS A 78 9.46 10.78 -0.59
C LYS A 78 8.65 9.47 -0.55
N ASN A 79 7.42 9.50 -1.08
CA ASN A 79 6.45 8.40 -1.00
C ASN A 79 6.29 7.64 -2.32
N GLN A 80 7.33 7.57 -3.16
CA GLN A 80 7.20 6.88 -4.43
C GLN A 80 7.11 5.37 -4.29
N LYS A 81 6.22 4.77 -5.07
CA LYS A 81 6.01 3.33 -5.13
C LYS A 81 7.15 2.69 -5.94
N LEU A 82 7.80 1.68 -5.38
CA LEU A 82 8.65 0.76 -6.14
C LEU A 82 7.76 -0.11 -7.02
N LYS A 83 8.26 -0.44 -8.20
CA LYS A 83 7.60 -1.33 -9.14
C LYS A 83 7.99 -2.77 -8.82
N ILE A 84 7.04 -3.60 -8.38
CA ILE A 84 7.28 -5.05 -8.17
C ILE A 84 7.44 -5.75 -9.53
N GLU A 85 8.65 -6.13 -9.89
CA GLU A 85 8.94 -6.77 -11.18
C GLU A 85 8.69 -8.28 -11.09
N SER A 86 9.20 -8.92 -10.05
CA SER A 86 8.93 -10.34 -9.79
C SER A 86 9.10 -10.72 -8.33
N ILE A 87 8.49 -11.85 -7.95
CA ILE A 87 8.69 -12.55 -6.68
C ILE A 87 9.03 -13.99 -7.04
N LYS A 88 10.12 -14.51 -6.46
CA LYS A 88 10.55 -15.91 -6.61
C LYS A 88 10.61 -16.60 -5.26
N TYR A 89 10.21 -17.85 -5.21
CA TYR A 89 10.49 -18.74 -4.08
C TYR A 89 11.46 -19.80 -4.57
N GLU A 90 12.66 -19.82 -3.99
CA GLU A 90 13.80 -20.58 -4.54
C GLU A 90 14.01 -20.24 -6.03
N ASP A 91 14.02 -21.23 -6.90
CA ASP A 91 14.18 -21.07 -8.35
C ASP A 91 12.85 -20.84 -9.11
N ILE A 92 11.72 -20.88 -8.41
CA ILE A 92 10.38 -20.79 -9.01
C ILE A 92 9.89 -19.34 -8.98
N GLU A 93 9.56 -18.78 -10.14
CA GLU A 93 8.90 -17.48 -10.25
C GLU A 93 7.41 -17.62 -9.98
N ILE A 94 6.96 -17.07 -8.84
CA ILE A 94 5.57 -17.15 -8.38
C ILE A 94 4.75 -15.91 -8.77
N LEU A 95 5.41 -14.79 -9.04
CA LEU A 95 4.78 -13.57 -9.55
C LEU A 95 5.70 -12.90 -10.56
N SER A 96 5.15 -12.54 -11.71
CA SER A 96 5.87 -11.85 -12.79
C SER A 96 5.04 -10.71 -13.36
N ARG A 97 5.54 -9.48 -13.27
CA ARG A 97 4.87 -8.32 -13.89
C ARG A 97 4.80 -8.47 -15.41
N GLU A 98 5.84 -9.00 -16.03
CA GLU A 98 5.92 -9.13 -17.49
C GLU A 98 4.80 -10.04 -18.02
N VAL A 99 4.57 -11.19 -17.36
CA VAL A 99 3.48 -12.11 -17.70
C VAL A 99 2.12 -11.41 -17.58
N ILE A 100 1.85 -10.73 -16.46
CA ILE A 100 0.60 -9.99 -16.26
C ILE A 100 0.41 -8.89 -17.31
N GLU A 101 1.48 -8.18 -17.67
CA GLU A 101 1.45 -7.13 -18.68
C GLU A 101 1.13 -7.66 -20.07
N LYS A 102 1.63 -8.85 -20.41
CA LYS A 102 1.37 -9.56 -21.66
C LYS A 102 -0.06 -10.11 -21.70
N ASP A 103 -0.54 -10.72 -20.62
CA ASP A 103 -1.91 -11.25 -20.53
C ASP A 103 -2.96 -10.14 -20.76
N ILE A 104 -2.72 -8.94 -20.21
CA ILE A 104 -3.61 -7.79 -20.44
C ILE A 104 -3.57 -7.37 -21.92
N GLU A 105 -2.42 -7.39 -22.58
CA GLU A 105 -2.31 -7.04 -24.01
C GLU A 105 -3.05 -8.06 -24.88
N ASP A 106 -2.84 -9.35 -24.61
CA ASP A 106 -3.44 -10.45 -25.36
C ASP A 106 -4.97 -10.54 -25.16
N SER A 107 -5.46 -10.12 -23.99
CA SER A 107 -6.90 -10.09 -23.66
C SER A 107 -7.75 -9.17 -24.56
N LYS A 108 -7.12 -8.26 -25.33
CA LYS A 108 -7.78 -7.26 -26.18
C LYS A 108 -8.76 -6.33 -25.45
N LEU A 109 -8.83 -6.37 -24.11
CA LEU A 109 -9.72 -5.55 -23.28
C LEU A 109 -9.50 -4.04 -23.48
N LEU A 110 -8.30 -3.64 -23.90
CA LEU A 110 -7.89 -2.24 -24.03
C LEU A 110 -7.93 -1.71 -25.48
N ASN A 111 -8.45 -2.48 -26.45
CA ASN A 111 -8.28 -2.19 -27.87
C ASN A 111 -8.87 -0.84 -28.34
N ASN A 112 -9.85 -0.26 -27.63
CA ASN A 112 -10.60 0.92 -28.09
C ASN A 112 -10.42 2.20 -27.24
N SER A 113 -9.41 2.31 -26.36
CA SER A 113 -9.24 3.52 -25.53
C SER A 113 -8.06 4.39 -25.95
N ASN A 114 -8.22 5.71 -25.97
CA ASN A 114 -7.09 6.66 -26.07
C ASN A 114 -6.27 6.73 -24.76
N GLU A 115 -6.74 6.07 -23.70
CA GLU A 115 -6.13 6.02 -22.35
C GLU A 115 -5.35 4.73 -22.05
N LYS A 116 -5.04 3.89 -23.07
CA LYS A 116 -4.52 2.51 -22.90
C LYS A 116 -3.44 2.40 -21.83
N THR A 117 -2.45 3.29 -21.87
CA THR A 117 -1.28 3.20 -20.99
C THR A 117 -1.59 3.50 -19.52
N ARG A 118 -2.56 4.39 -19.22
CA ARG A 118 -2.91 4.68 -17.81
C ARG A 118 -3.77 3.57 -17.24
N THR A 119 -4.79 3.14 -17.97
CA THR A 119 -5.67 2.04 -17.52
C THR A 119 -4.89 0.73 -17.38
N LYS A 120 -4.03 0.39 -18.36
CA LYS A 120 -3.13 -0.77 -18.26
C LYS A 120 -2.30 -0.74 -16.97
N ARG A 121 -1.62 0.37 -16.69
CA ARG A 121 -0.80 0.52 -15.48
C ARG A 121 -1.60 0.33 -14.18
N ILE A 122 -2.83 0.82 -14.13
CA ILE A 122 -3.68 0.65 -12.96
C ILE A 122 -4.08 -0.82 -12.82
N MET A 123 -4.52 -1.47 -13.91
CA MET A 123 -4.89 -2.89 -13.90
C MET A 123 -3.71 -3.77 -13.47
N VAL A 124 -2.54 -3.59 -14.05
CA VAL A 124 -1.31 -4.33 -13.68
C VAL A 124 -1.05 -4.23 -12.18
N ASN A 125 -1.12 -3.03 -11.61
CA ASN A 125 -0.88 -2.84 -10.17
C ASN A 125 -1.94 -3.53 -9.30
N ILE A 126 -3.22 -3.49 -9.71
CA ILE A 126 -4.30 -4.15 -8.97
C ILE A 126 -4.12 -5.67 -9.03
N ILE A 127 -3.81 -6.21 -10.22
CA ILE A 127 -3.60 -7.64 -10.39
C ILE A 127 -2.40 -8.09 -9.55
N ILE A 128 -1.27 -7.38 -9.57
CA ILE A 128 -0.12 -7.69 -8.72
C ILE A 128 -0.49 -7.70 -7.23
N ASP A 129 -1.19 -6.67 -6.75
CA ASP A 129 -1.63 -6.59 -5.35
C ASP A 129 -2.51 -7.81 -4.98
N ASN A 130 -3.48 -8.15 -5.83
CA ASN A 130 -4.38 -9.28 -5.59
C ASN A 130 -3.66 -10.63 -5.71
N THR A 131 -2.79 -10.81 -6.70
CA THR A 131 -2.01 -12.04 -6.90
C THR A 131 -1.09 -12.30 -5.71
N MET A 132 -0.51 -11.27 -5.11
CA MET A 132 0.24 -11.41 -3.85
C MET A 132 -0.63 -12.02 -2.73
N LEU A 133 -1.87 -11.54 -2.57
CA LEU A 133 -2.81 -12.10 -1.59
C LEU A 133 -3.17 -13.55 -1.94
N ASP A 134 -3.47 -13.83 -3.21
CA ASP A 134 -3.83 -15.17 -3.67
C ASP A 134 -2.69 -16.17 -3.45
N ILE A 135 -1.45 -15.77 -3.70
CA ILE A 135 -0.28 -16.61 -3.43
C ILE A 135 -0.16 -16.89 -1.93
N LEU A 136 -0.26 -15.88 -1.06
CA LEU A 136 -0.18 -16.08 0.38
C LEU A 136 -1.26 -17.04 0.88
N LYS A 137 -2.50 -16.89 0.37
CA LYS A 137 -3.63 -17.75 0.76
C LYS A 137 -3.50 -19.16 0.23
N ASN A 138 -3.28 -19.31 -1.08
CA ASN A 138 -3.43 -20.60 -1.77
C ASN A 138 -2.14 -21.41 -1.83
N GLN A 139 -0.97 -20.76 -1.85
CA GLN A 139 0.32 -21.45 -1.92
C GLN A 139 0.99 -21.57 -0.55
N PHE A 140 0.92 -20.51 0.27
CA PHE A 140 1.53 -20.51 1.60
C PHE A 140 0.54 -20.81 2.74
N GLY A 141 -0.76 -20.99 2.44
CA GLY A 141 -1.76 -21.43 3.41
C GLY A 141 -2.15 -20.39 4.46
N PHE A 142 -1.89 -19.10 4.22
CA PHE A 142 -2.27 -18.04 5.17
C PHE A 142 -3.78 -17.85 5.24
N VAL A 143 -4.27 -17.60 6.45
CA VAL A 143 -5.67 -17.23 6.72
C VAL A 143 -5.70 -15.78 7.17
N PHE A 144 -6.40 -14.94 6.41
CA PHE A 144 -6.55 -13.51 6.69
C PHE A 144 -7.86 -12.96 6.12
N ASP A 145 -8.29 -11.82 6.64
CA ASP A 145 -9.43 -11.07 6.13
C ASP A 145 -8.97 -10.04 5.12
N GLN A 146 -9.75 -9.89 4.05
CA GLN A 146 -9.50 -8.93 2.98
C GLN A 146 -10.71 -8.01 2.79
N THR A 147 -10.46 -6.76 2.38
CA THR A 147 -11.53 -5.80 2.07
C THR A 147 -11.28 -5.11 0.73
N VAL A 148 -12.36 -4.66 0.09
CA VAL A 148 -12.29 -3.91 -1.17
C VAL A 148 -11.92 -2.47 -0.87
N LYS A 149 -10.76 -2.01 -1.33
CA LYS A 149 -10.28 -0.64 -1.08
C LYS A 149 -11.14 0.42 -1.76
N LYS A 150 -11.47 0.20 -3.03
CA LYS A 150 -12.28 1.10 -3.85
C LYS A 150 -13.01 0.29 -4.90
N LYS A 151 -14.27 0.66 -5.19
CA LYS A 151 -14.99 0.11 -6.34
C LYS A 151 -14.26 0.47 -7.65
N PRO A 152 -14.16 -0.48 -8.61
CA PRO A 152 -13.59 -0.21 -9.93
C PRO A 152 -14.31 0.95 -10.62
N GLU A 153 -13.56 1.72 -11.41
CA GLU A 153 -14.13 2.83 -12.20
C GLU A 153 -14.80 2.34 -13.49
N LYS A 154 -14.39 1.17 -13.99
CA LYS A 154 -14.92 0.53 -15.21
C LYS A 154 -15.24 -0.93 -14.89
N GLU A 155 -16.26 -1.49 -15.51
CA GLU A 155 -16.73 -2.86 -15.21
C GLU A 155 -15.70 -3.94 -15.50
N PHE A 156 -14.90 -3.78 -16.55
CA PHE A 156 -13.83 -4.72 -16.90
C PHE A 156 -12.62 -4.65 -15.95
N MET A 157 -12.55 -3.65 -15.06
CA MET A 157 -11.42 -3.51 -14.15
C MET A 157 -11.63 -4.37 -12.90
N PRO A 158 -10.59 -5.10 -12.45
CA PRO A 158 -10.68 -5.89 -11.24
C PRO A 158 -10.89 -5.01 -10.00
N GLN A 159 -11.57 -5.56 -8.99
CA GLN A 159 -11.61 -4.98 -7.66
C GLN A 159 -10.23 -5.05 -7.03
N ARG A 160 -9.83 -3.99 -6.32
CA ARG A 160 -8.59 -3.98 -5.55
C ARG A 160 -8.86 -4.42 -4.13
N TRP A 161 -8.32 -5.57 -3.74
CA TRP A 161 -8.36 -6.05 -2.38
C TRP A 161 -7.14 -5.58 -1.61
N ILE A 162 -7.31 -5.40 -0.30
CA ILE A 162 -6.23 -5.11 0.63
C ILE A 162 -6.36 -6.01 1.84
N LEU A 163 -5.22 -6.33 2.44
CA LEU A 163 -5.16 -7.04 3.71
C LEU A 163 -5.79 -6.17 4.81
N ALA A 164 -6.87 -6.66 5.42
CA ALA A 164 -7.60 -5.93 6.47
C ALA A 164 -7.17 -6.38 7.87
N HIS A 165 -6.98 -7.68 8.04
CA HIS A 165 -6.62 -8.31 9.31
C HIS A 165 -5.92 -9.64 9.07
N ILE A 166 -4.90 -9.95 9.85
CA ILE A 166 -4.17 -11.22 9.80
C ILE A 166 -3.67 -11.60 11.19
N LYS A 167 -3.74 -12.89 11.51
CA LYS A 167 -3.18 -13.43 12.75
C LYS A 167 -1.85 -14.12 12.45
N LEU A 168 -0.76 -13.58 13.02
CA LEU A 168 0.59 -14.14 12.96
C LEU A 168 1.04 -14.45 14.39
N GLU A 169 2.18 -13.92 14.83
CA GLU A 169 2.60 -13.93 16.24
C GLU A 169 1.61 -13.18 17.15
N LYS A 170 0.98 -12.15 16.59
CA LYS A 170 -0.12 -11.40 17.20
C LYS A 170 -1.22 -11.15 16.17
N ASP A 171 -2.34 -10.63 16.61
CA ASP A 171 -3.38 -10.10 15.73
C ASP A 171 -2.93 -8.73 15.19
N TRP A 172 -2.90 -8.59 13.87
CA TRP A 172 -2.47 -7.36 13.19
C TRP A 172 -3.68 -6.60 12.65
N THR A 173 -3.86 -5.37 13.12
CA THR A 173 -4.88 -4.45 12.60
C THR A 173 -4.43 -3.79 11.30
N MET A 174 -5.39 -3.31 10.50
CA MET A 174 -5.09 -2.57 9.25
C MET A 174 -4.13 -1.39 9.48
N LYS A 175 -4.24 -0.70 10.62
CA LYS A 175 -3.34 0.42 10.94
C LYS A 175 -1.90 -0.05 11.16
N GLU A 176 -1.71 -1.11 11.94
CA GLU A 176 -0.38 -1.69 12.20
C GLU A 176 0.24 -2.29 10.94
N ILE A 177 -0.57 -2.96 10.10
CA ILE A 177 -0.16 -3.45 8.78
C ILE A 177 0.43 -2.30 7.95
N ILE A 178 -0.30 -1.18 7.86
CA ILE A 178 0.13 -0.01 7.09
C ILE A 178 1.42 0.59 7.67
N GLU A 179 1.49 0.76 8.99
CA GLU A 179 2.67 1.36 9.65
C GLU A 179 3.92 0.49 9.49
N GLU A 180 3.81 -0.81 9.69
CA GLU A 180 4.97 -1.71 9.64
C GLU A 180 5.43 -1.95 8.20
N GLY A 181 4.48 -2.19 7.30
CA GLY A 181 4.77 -2.29 5.87
C GLY A 181 5.39 -1.00 5.32
N SER A 182 4.96 0.16 5.84
CA SER A 182 5.56 1.45 5.49
C SER A 182 7.03 1.57 5.88
N LYS A 183 7.39 1.10 7.07
CA LYS A 183 8.78 1.07 7.55
C LYS A 183 9.62 0.13 6.69
N PHE A 184 9.13 -1.10 6.47
CA PHE A 184 9.81 -2.09 5.64
C PHE A 184 10.10 -1.55 4.24
N TYR A 185 9.10 -0.95 3.59
CA TYR A 185 9.25 -0.38 2.25
C TYR A 185 10.29 0.74 2.18
N ASN A 186 10.35 1.60 3.19
CA ASN A 186 11.38 2.64 3.29
C ASN A 186 12.78 2.05 3.47
N ASN A 187 12.91 0.97 4.25
CA ASN A 187 14.17 0.27 4.43
C ASN A 187 14.67 -0.34 3.11
N ILE A 188 13.78 -0.91 2.29
CA ILE A 188 14.14 -1.40 0.95
C ILE A 188 14.71 -0.26 0.08
N LYS A 189 14.04 0.90 0.07
CA LYS A 189 14.50 2.06 -0.72
C LYS A 189 15.88 2.55 -0.31
N LEU A 190 16.13 2.57 1.00
CA LEU A 190 17.43 2.92 1.59
C LEU A 190 18.49 1.88 1.22
N PHE A 191 18.19 0.60 1.37
CA PHE A 191 19.09 -0.50 0.98
C PHE A 191 19.49 -0.41 -0.50
N GLY A 192 18.53 -0.10 -1.37
CA GLY A 192 18.76 0.06 -2.80
C GLY A 192 19.07 1.48 -3.22
N LYS A 193 19.51 2.41 -2.35
CA LYS A 193 19.59 3.86 -2.61
C LYS A 193 20.13 4.19 -4.01
N ASP A 194 21.25 3.57 -4.39
CA ASP A 194 21.97 3.85 -5.64
C ASP A 194 21.69 2.83 -6.76
N LYS A 195 20.63 2.02 -6.60
CA LYS A 195 20.26 0.96 -7.55
C LYS A 195 18.92 1.28 -8.23
N GLU A 196 18.88 1.18 -9.55
CA GLU A 196 17.63 1.25 -10.32
C GLU A 196 16.77 0.00 -10.10
N VAL A 197 17.40 -1.17 -10.03
CA VAL A 197 16.77 -2.45 -9.70
C VAL A 197 17.30 -2.94 -8.36
N ILE A 198 16.38 -3.20 -7.44
CA ILE A 198 16.63 -3.69 -6.10
C ILE A 198 16.22 -5.15 -6.07
N GLN A 199 17.19 -6.04 -5.86
CA GLN A 199 16.91 -7.42 -5.48
C GLN A 199 17.08 -7.56 -3.98
N LEU A 200 16.12 -8.21 -3.33
CA LEU A 200 16.09 -8.42 -1.89
C LEU A 200 15.76 -9.88 -1.59
N SER A 201 16.67 -10.56 -0.91
CA SER A 201 16.48 -11.88 -0.32
C SER A 201 17.35 -11.99 0.93
N LYS A 202 17.10 -12.98 1.79
CA LYS A 202 17.93 -13.19 2.99
C LYS A 202 19.40 -13.33 2.63
N ASP A 203 19.73 -14.10 1.59
CA ASP A 203 21.12 -14.30 1.14
C ASP A 203 21.79 -13.01 0.66
N ILE A 204 21.06 -12.18 -0.08
CA ILE A 204 21.58 -10.88 -0.55
C ILE A 204 21.86 -9.97 0.63
N VAL A 205 20.97 -9.94 1.62
CA VAL A 205 21.13 -9.12 2.84
C VAL A 205 22.29 -9.65 3.69
N SER A 206 22.37 -10.95 3.92
CA SER A 206 23.48 -11.59 4.67
C SER A 206 24.83 -11.28 4.04
N LYS A 207 24.98 -11.48 2.72
CA LYS A 207 26.20 -11.12 1.98
C LYS A 207 26.55 -9.64 2.08
N HIS A 208 25.56 -8.77 2.15
CA HIS A 208 25.79 -7.33 2.32
C HIS A 208 26.30 -7.00 3.72
N ILE A 209 25.69 -7.59 4.76
CA ILE A 209 26.11 -7.42 6.16
C ILE A 209 27.54 -7.94 6.35
N GLU A 210 27.86 -9.13 5.86
CA GLU A 210 29.20 -9.71 5.93
C GLU A 210 30.27 -8.79 5.33
N LYS A 211 30.00 -8.23 4.15
CA LYS A 211 30.89 -7.26 3.49
C LYS A 211 31.09 -5.98 4.30
N ILE A 212 30.04 -5.48 4.95
CA ILE A 212 30.14 -4.30 5.81
C ILE A 212 30.99 -4.64 7.04
N LEU A 213 30.71 -5.75 7.72
CA LEU A 213 31.45 -6.17 8.92
C LEU A 213 32.93 -6.39 8.65
N GLN A 214 33.29 -6.96 7.49
CA GLN A 214 34.69 -7.09 7.07
C GLN A 214 35.37 -5.73 6.93
N LYS A 215 34.68 -4.73 6.36
CA LYS A 215 35.20 -3.36 6.23
C LYS A 215 35.36 -2.67 7.59
N THR A 216 34.44 -2.86 8.52
CA THR A 216 34.55 -2.27 9.87
C THR A 216 35.78 -2.82 10.60
N LYS A 217 35.98 -4.14 10.57
CA LYS A 217 37.17 -4.78 11.17
C LYS A 217 38.48 -4.32 10.54
N SER A 218 38.51 -4.06 9.23
CA SER A 218 39.72 -3.54 8.57
C SER A 218 40.06 -2.10 8.97
N ILE A 219 39.06 -1.28 9.33
CA ILE A 219 39.26 0.11 9.76
C ILE A 219 39.83 0.14 11.19
N ASP A 220 39.33 -0.72 12.07
CA ASP A 220 39.81 -0.83 13.44
C ASP A 220 41.28 -1.31 13.48
N ASN A 221 41.67 -2.23 12.57
CA ASN A 221 43.05 -2.71 12.46
C ASN A 221 44.03 -1.70 11.82
N THR A 222 43.54 -0.61 11.20
CA THR A 222 44.42 0.45 10.64
C THR A 222 44.70 1.60 11.61
N ASN A 223 44.02 1.66 12.76
CA ASN A 223 44.17 2.74 13.74
C ASN A 223 45.08 2.39 14.94
N GLU A 224 45.73 1.22 14.95
CA GLU A 224 46.65 0.80 16.03
C GLU A 224 48.14 1.05 15.76
N SER A 225 48.49 1.97 14.86
CA SER A 225 49.91 2.30 14.59
C SER A 225 50.20 3.80 14.54
N GLU A 226 49.77 4.55 15.56
CA GLU A 226 50.43 5.79 15.96
C GLU A 226 50.76 5.74 17.46
N SER A 227 51.84 5.00 17.76
CA SER A 227 52.58 5.14 19.02
C SER A 227 53.21 6.52 19.05
N TYR A 228 52.57 7.44 19.77
CA TYR A 228 53.22 8.67 20.22
C TYR A 228 54.33 8.29 21.22
N TYR A 229 55.56 8.29 20.74
CA TYR A 229 56.72 8.53 21.60
C TYR A 229 56.63 9.97 22.12
N LEU A 230 56.25 10.14 23.38
CA LEU A 230 56.63 11.31 24.17
C LEU A 230 57.70 10.84 25.15
N SER A 231 58.95 11.11 24.80
CA SER A 231 60.08 11.11 25.72
C SER A 231 59.93 12.26 26.73
N VAL A 232 60.36 11.95 27.96
CA VAL A 232 60.54 12.80 29.15
C VAL A 232 60.92 14.25 28.84
#